data_AF-A0AAU9CMW1-F1
#
_entry.id   AF-A0AAU9CMW1-F1
#
_cell.length_a   1.000
_cell.length_b   1.000
_cell.length_c   1.000
_cell.angle_alpha   90.00
_cell.angle_beta   90.00
_cell.angle_gamma   90.00
#
_symmetry.space_group_name_H-M   'P 1'
#
loop_
_entity.id
_entity.type
_entity.pdbx_description
1 polymer ?
#
loop_
_entity_poly.entity_id
_entity_poly.type
_entity_poly.pdbx_seq_one_letter_code
_entity_poly.pdbx_strand_id
1 'polypeptide(L)'
;MVKRWVQKELPDEEDVQRLSQEINVNEVLATVLLQRGVKDFDQAKQYFRPSLDDLHDPFLMKDMDVAVDRILKAFKQREKILIYGDYDVDGTTSVATLYRFIKSMYPNCDFYIPDRYKEGYGISEKGIEWAKESNIKLIISLDCGIKAVNLVGKAKSYGIDFIICDHHLPGDELPPAVAVLDPKRKDCEYPFKELSGCGVGFKLAQALAKVSSEADEKLLWQSLDFVAVSIAADIVPITGENRILAHFGLEVLNKHPSAGLKALIDLGSYKGKLAIMNIVFGIGPRINAAGRMEHAHSAVRLLLAEDEAETYRLAKLINESNTRRKDFDSQITNEAINMIEANDRTLSSKSTVLFKSDWHKGVIGIVASRCIDKYYRPTVILTESNRKATGSARSVNGFDIYEALCECEDLLDQFGGHMYAAGLTLEIDKVEEFRTRFEKTVSEKITEEQLIPRIDVDYQIDLDVIDTKFYNILRQMAPFGPQNMQPIFVTENLRVHDRPRLLKGEHLKFKVVQGEGGKIMEAIGFGFGQYYDLVNSGMRFKMAYTIEENTYMGNKSLQLYVKDIKFD
;
A
#
# COMPACT_ATOMS: atom_id res chain seq x y z
N MET A 1 -18.25 14.01 9.99
CA MET A 1 -19.04 13.39 8.91
C MET A 1 -19.70 12.13 9.46
N VAL A 2 -20.99 11.91 9.18
CA VAL A 2 -21.68 10.67 9.57
C VAL A 2 -21.10 9.51 8.76
N LYS A 3 -20.87 8.36 9.39
CA LYS A 3 -20.39 7.14 8.71
C LYS A 3 -21.45 6.05 8.73
N ARG A 4 -21.54 5.29 7.64
CA ARG A 4 -22.37 4.09 7.56
C ARG A 4 -21.60 2.91 8.12
N TRP A 5 -22.23 2.16 9.03
CA TRP A 5 -21.66 0.92 9.55
C TRP A 5 -22.34 -0.23 8.82
N VAL A 6 -21.55 -1.10 8.20
CA VAL A 6 -22.04 -2.24 7.42
C VAL A 6 -21.48 -3.49 8.08
N GLN A 7 -22.37 -4.29 8.66
CA GLN A 7 -22.01 -5.58 9.25
C GLN A 7 -21.62 -6.53 8.11
N LYS A 8 -20.45 -7.16 8.24
CA LYS A 8 -20.05 -8.25 7.34
C LYS A 8 -21.00 -9.43 7.51
N GLU A 9 -21.17 -10.18 6.43
CA GLU A 9 -21.94 -11.42 6.44
C GLU A 9 -21.44 -12.35 7.56
N LEU A 10 -22.38 -12.92 8.30
CA LEU A 10 -22.10 -13.83 9.38
C LEU A 10 -22.05 -15.26 8.83
N PRO A 11 -21.02 -16.05 9.17
CA PRO A 11 -20.98 -17.47 8.86
C PRO A 11 -22.10 -18.25 9.57
N ASP A 12 -22.34 -19.48 9.11
CA ASP A 12 -23.26 -20.41 9.76
C ASP A 12 -22.81 -20.72 11.20
N GLU A 13 -23.77 -20.78 12.13
CA GLU A 13 -23.49 -21.02 13.56
C GLU A 13 -22.82 -22.37 13.81
N GLU A 14 -23.17 -23.42 13.05
CA GLU A 14 -22.56 -24.75 13.20
C GLU A 14 -21.08 -24.72 12.79
N ASP A 15 -20.74 -24.00 11.73
CA ASP A 15 -19.35 -23.82 11.29
C ASP A 15 -18.53 -23.02 12.30
N VAL A 16 -19.12 -21.98 12.90
CA VAL A 16 -18.47 -21.18 13.95
C VAL A 16 -18.16 -22.07 15.16
N GLN A 17 -19.14 -22.82 15.66
CA GLN A 17 -18.96 -23.70 16.82
C GLN A 17 -17.94 -24.79 16.54
N ARG A 18 -18.01 -25.42 15.36
CA ARG A 18 -17.06 -26.46 14.93
C ARG A 18 -15.64 -25.93 14.91
N LEU A 19 -15.37 -24.85 14.18
CA LEU A 19 -14.03 -24.28 14.10
C LEU A 19 -13.55 -23.81 15.48
N SER A 20 -14.41 -23.12 16.25
CA SER A 20 -14.10 -22.65 17.60
C SER A 20 -13.60 -23.77 18.50
N GLN A 21 -14.23 -24.96 18.43
CA GLN A 21 -13.83 -26.15 19.20
C GLN A 21 -12.55 -26.79 18.64
N GLU A 22 -12.45 -26.96 17.33
CA GLU A 22 -11.29 -27.60 16.65
C GLU A 22 -9.98 -26.88 16.98
N ILE A 23 -9.98 -25.54 16.99
CA ILE A 23 -8.77 -24.73 17.24
C ILE A 23 -8.73 -24.06 18.63
N ASN A 24 -9.70 -24.37 19.50
CA ASN A 24 -9.80 -23.86 20.88
C ASN A 24 -9.70 -22.33 20.98
N VAL A 25 -10.50 -21.63 20.19
CA VAL A 25 -10.62 -20.16 20.22
C VAL A 25 -12.02 -19.74 20.67
N ASN A 26 -12.24 -18.43 20.90
CA ASN A 26 -13.58 -17.90 21.15
C ASN A 26 -14.36 -17.80 19.83
N GLU A 27 -15.67 -18.04 19.87
CA GLU A 27 -16.56 -18.03 18.69
C GLU A 27 -16.46 -16.73 17.89
N VAL A 28 -16.28 -15.58 18.52
CA VAL A 28 -16.04 -14.30 17.83
C VAL A 28 -14.81 -14.38 16.92
N LEU A 29 -13.72 -14.98 17.39
CA LEU A 29 -12.50 -15.12 16.59
C LEU A 29 -12.65 -16.18 15.51
N ALA A 30 -13.41 -17.25 15.77
CA ALA A 30 -13.77 -18.24 14.76
C ALA A 30 -14.62 -17.60 13.63
N THR A 31 -15.58 -16.75 13.99
CA THR A 31 -16.37 -15.95 13.03
C THR A 31 -15.47 -15.09 12.15
N VAL A 32 -14.52 -14.34 12.74
CA VAL A 32 -13.59 -13.50 11.98
C VAL A 32 -12.69 -14.35 11.06
N LEU A 33 -12.28 -15.55 11.47
CA LEU A 33 -11.51 -16.48 10.63
C LEU A 33 -12.33 -17.00 9.44
N LEU A 34 -13.58 -17.40 9.68
CA LEU A 34 -14.50 -17.86 8.64
C LEU A 34 -14.82 -16.75 7.62
N GLN A 35 -15.02 -15.51 8.09
CA GLN A 35 -15.16 -14.33 7.22
C GLN A 35 -13.93 -14.07 6.33
N ARG A 36 -12.77 -14.64 6.67
CA ARG A 36 -11.52 -14.59 5.88
C ARG A 36 -11.30 -15.84 5.03
N GLY A 37 -12.26 -16.77 5.02
CA GLY A 37 -12.18 -18.02 4.29
C GLY A 37 -11.32 -19.09 4.97
N VAL A 38 -10.98 -18.94 6.26
CA VAL A 38 -10.32 -19.99 7.05
C VAL A 38 -11.41 -20.88 7.66
N LYS A 39 -11.59 -22.08 7.11
CA LYS A 39 -12.77 -22.94 7.32
C LYS A 39 -12.50 -24.22 8.12
N ASP A 40 -11.23 -24.58 8.29
CA ASP A 40 -10.81 -25.81 8.95
C ASP A 40 -9.51 -25.62 9.75
N PHE A 41 -9.17 -26.67 10.51
CA PHE A 41 -7.97 -26.71 11.35
C PHE A 41 -6.67 -26.47 10.57
N ASP A 42 -6.50 -27.06 9.38
CA ASP A 42 -5.25 -26.98 8.62
C ASP A 42 -5.04 -25.57 8.06
N GLN A 43 -6.10 -24.95 7.53
CA GLN A 43 -6.10 -23.55 7.12
C GLN A 43 -5.83 -22.62 8.30
N ALA A 44 -6.42 -22.89 9.47
CA ALA A 44 -6.16 -22.10 10.67
C ALA A 44 -4.72 -22.24 11.15
N LYS A 45 -4.15 -23.45 11.10
CA LYS A 45 -2.75 -23.71 11.41
C LYS A 45 -1.82 -22.92 10.49
N GLN A 46 -2.02 -23.00 9.17
CA GLN A 46 -1.26 -22.22 8.19
C GLN A 46 -1.40 -20.71 8.45
N TYR A 47 -2.62 -20.26 8.77
CA TYR A 47 -2.91 -18.86 9.03
C TYR A 47 -2.18 -18.31 10.27
N PHE A 48 -2.18 -19.06 11.38
CA PHE A 48 -1.55 -18.66 12.65
C PHE A 48 -0.06 -19.00 12.74
N ARG A 49 0.43 -19.94 11.92
CA ARG A 49 1.82 -20.41 11.90
C ARG A 49 2.34 -20.46 10.46
N PRO A 50 2.59 -19.29 9.83
CA PRO A 50 3.18 -19.25 8.49
C PRO A 50 4.53 -19.98 8.46
N SER A 51 4.78 -20.77 7.41
CA SER A 51 6.09 -21.38 7.12
C SER A 51 6.64 -20.91 5.78
N LEU A 52 7.96 -20.80 5.66
CA LEU A 52 8.62 -20.55 4.37
C LEU A 52 8.47 -21.75 3.42
N ASP A 53 8.27 -22.95 3.95
CA ASP A 53 8.03 -24.18 3.18
C ASP A 53 6.67 -24.16 2.45
N ASP A 54 5.74 -23.29 2.89
CA ASP A 54 4.42 -23.12 2.26
C ASP A 54 4.48 -22.18 1.04
N LEU A 55 5.65 -21.59 0.72
CA LEU A 55 5.85 -20.83 -0.51
C LEU A 55 5.79 -21.75 -1.72
N HIS A 56 5.10 -21.32 -2.78
CA HIS A 56 4.95 -22.14 -3.98
C HIS A 56 6.29 -22.30 -4.71
N ASP A 57 6.44 -23.37 -5.48
CA ASP A 57 7.63 -23.52 -6.32
C ASP A 57 7.68 -22.41 -7.38
N PRO A 58 8.73 -21.56 -7.44
CA PRO A 58 8.82 -20.50 -8.44
C PRO A 58 8.72 -21.00 -9.88
N PHE A 59 9.12 -22.25 -10.17
CA PHE A 59 9.03 -22.83 -11.52
C PHE A 59 7.59 -23.14 -11.98
N LEU A 60 6.59 -23.03 -11.09
CA LEU A 60 5.18 -23.04 -11.50
C LEU A 60 4.77 -21.74 -12.21
N MET A 61 5.58 -20.68 -12.10
CA MET A 61 5.32 -19.43 -12.80
C MET A 61 5.74 -19.56 -14.25
N LYS A 62 4.82 -19.20 -15.16
CA LYS A 62 5.04 -19.29 -16.60
C LYS A 62 6.29 -18.51 -17.01
N ASP A 63 7.13 -19.14 -17.83
CA ASP A 63 8.43 -18.66 -18.35
C ASP A 63 9.54 -18.49 -17.30
N MET A 64 9.36 -18.97 -16.06
CA MET A 64 10.41 -18.90 -15.02
C MET A 64 11.69 -19.66 -15.45
N ASP A 65 11.53 -20.84 -16.04
CA ASP A 65 12.60 -21.63 -16.63
C ASP A 65 13.34 -20.87 -17.74
N VAL A 66 12.60 -20.26 -18.67
CA VAL A 66 13.16 -19.47 -19.78
C VAL A 66 13.91 -18.24 -19.27
N ALA A 67 13.38 -17.56 -18.23
CA ALA A 67 14.04 -16.43 -17.60
C ALA A 67 15.37 -16.83 -16.94
N VAL A 68 15.35 -17.91 -16.15
CA VAL A 68 16.54 -18.45 -15.48
C VAL A 68 17.61 -18.83 -16.51
N ASP A 69 17.25 -19.58 -17.55
CA ASP A 69 18.18 -19.98 -18.60
C ASP A 69 18.81 -18.79 -19.31
N ARG A 70 18.01 -17.74 -19.57
CA ARG A 70 18.51 -16.52 -20.23
C ARG A 70 19.50 -15.75 -19.34
N ILE A 71 19.27 -15.70 -18.03
CA ILE A 71 20.18 -15.07 -17.06
C ILE A 71 21.49 -15.86 -16.97
N LEU A 72 21.42 -17.19 -16.83
CA LEU A 72 22.61 -18.04 -16.78
C LEU A 72 23.41 -17.98 -18.09
N LYS A 73 22.74 -17.85 -19.24
CA LYS A 73 23.40 -17.58 -20.52
C LYS A 73 24.15 -16.24 -20.51
N ALA A 74 23.55 -15.19 -19.95
CA ALA A 74 24.21 -13.88 -19.81
C ALA A 74 25.49 -13.99 -18.96
N PHE A 75 25.43 -14.73 -17.84
CA PHE A 75 26.60 -14.98 -16.99
C PHE A 75 27.72 -15.68 -17.76
N LYS A 76 27.39 -16.78 -18.45
CA LYS A 76 28.33 -17.57 -19.25
C LYS A 76 28.96 -16.75 -20.38
N GLN A 77 28.17 -15.91 -21.04
CA GLN A 77 28.62 -15.08 -22.17
C GLN A 77 29.25 -13.76 -21.73
N ARG A 78 29.34 -13.51 -20.42
CA ARG A 78 29.85 -12.27 -19.82
C ARG A 78 29.12 -11.02 -20.35
N GLU A 79 27.82 -11.15 -20.59
CA GLU A 79 26.96 -10.06 -21.03
C GLU A 79 26.72 -9.07 -19.90
N LYS A 80 26.53 -7.78 -20.23
CA LYS A 80 26.09 -6.80 -19.25
C LYS A 80 24.58 -6.89 -19.05
N ILE A 81 24.16 -6.95 -17.78
CA ILE A 81 22.76 -7.02 -17.35
C ILE A 81 22.36 -5.70 -16.71
N LEU A 82 21.14 -5.24 -17.00
CA LEU A 82 20.55 -4.08 -16.37
C LEU A 82 19.29 -4.47 -15.60
N ILE A 83 19.28 -4.21 -14.29
CA ILE A 83 18.09 -4.36 -13.45
C ILE A 83 17.30 -3.06 -13.52
N TYR A 84 16.12 -3.11 -14.10
CA TYR A 84 15.28 -1.94 -14.35
C TYR A 84 14.06 -2.00 -13.44
N GLY A 85 13.65 -0.90 -12.83
CA GLY A 85 12.37 -0.86 -12.10
C GLY A 85 11.78 0.52 -12.06
N ASP A 86 10.55 0.65 -11.55
CA ASP A 86 9.88 1.94 -11.44
C ASP A 86 10.36 2.76 -10.23
N TYR A 87 9.93 4.03 -10.16
CA TYR A 87 10.42 5.01 -9.19
C TYR A 87 9.71 4.97 -7.82
N ASP A 88 8.68 4.15 -7.66
CA ASP A 88 7.96 4.02 -6.39
C ASP A 88 8.61 3.00 -5.43
N VAL A 89 7.95 2.72 -4.31
CA VAL A 89 8.52 1.82 -3.30
C VAL A 89 8.61 0.39 -3.81
N ASP A 90 7.63 -0.11 -4.57
CA ASP A 90 7.65 -1.48 -5.04
C ASP A 90 8.77 -1.65 -6.07
N GLY A 91 8.83 -0.78 -7.08
CA GLY A 91 9.91 -0.77 -8.06
C GLY A 91 11.30 -0.63 -7.43
N THR A 92 11.50 0.31 -6.51
CA THR A 92 12.82 0.53 -5.88
C THR A 92 13.24 -0.61 -4.96
N THR A 93 12.32 -1.23 -4.21
CA THR A 93 12.64 -2.40 -3.37
C THR A 93 12.83 -3.66 -4.19
N SER A 94 12.12 -3.80 -5.32
CA SER A 94 12.32 -4.87 -6.28
C SER A 94 13.73 -4.83 -6.85
N VAL A 95 14.14 -3.65 -7.36
CA VAL A 95 15.48 -3.46 -7.91
C VAL A 95 16.53 -3.72 -6.86
N ALA A 96 16.38 -3.19 -5.64
CA ALA A 96 17.32 -3.45 -4.56
C ALA A 96 17.46 -4.94 -4.24
N THR A 97 16.33 -5.69 -4.18
CA THR A 97 16.31 -7.13 -3.92
C THR A 97 17.04 -7.91 -4.99
N LEU A 98 16.64 -7.75 -6.26
CA LEU A 98 17.19 -8.56 -7.35
C LEU A 98 18.61 -8.14 -7.71
N TYR A 99 18.92 -6.84 -7.70
CA TYR A 99 20.28 -6.35 -7.94
C TYR A 99 21.25 -6.88 -6.88
N ARG A 100 20.90 -6.79 -5.59
CA ARG A 100 21.75 -7.31 -4.49
C ARG A 100 22.03 -8.79 -4.67
N PHE A 101 21.00 -9.57 -5.02
CA PHE A 101 21.14 -11.01 -5.23
C PHE A 101 21.98 -11.35 -6.48
N ILE A 102 21.68 -10.77 -7.65
CA ILE A 102 22.44 -11.03 -8.88
C ILE A 102 23.89 -10.55 -8.75
N LYS A 103 24.14 -9.38 -8.16
CA LYS A 103 25.49 -8.82 -7.99
C LYS A 103 26.39 -9.72 -7.15
N SER A 104 25.81 -10.47 -6.20
CA SER A 104 26.55 -11.45 -5.38
C SER A 104 27.11 -12.62 -6.19
N MET A 105 26.45 -12.99 -7.29
CA MET A 105 26.86 -14.07 -8.19
C MET A 105 27.61 -13.55 -9.41
N TYR A 106 27.25 -12.35 -9.90
CA TYR A 106 27.70 -11.85 -11.20
C TYR A 106 27.97 -10.33 -11.19
N PRO A 107 29.23 -9.90 -11.40
CA PRO A 107 29.63 -8.51 -11.22
C PRO A 107 29.22 -7.56 -12.35
N ASN A 108 28.98 -8.05 -13.58
CA ASN A 108 28.64 -7.18 -14.73
C ASN A 108 27.13 -6.86 -14.79
N CYS A 109 26.62 -6.36 -13.68
CA CYS A 109 25.25 -5.95 -13.49
C CYS A 109 25.19 -4.50 -13.01
N ASP A 110 24.32 -3.70 -13.61
CA ASP A 110 23.96 -2.34 -13.23
C ASP A 110 22.46 -2.24 -12.95
N PHE A 111 21.97 -1.11 -12.46
CA PHE A 111 20.54 -0.86 -12.30
C PHE A 111 20.11 0.49 -12.90
N TYR A 112 18.82 0.61 -13.22
CA TYR A 112 18.21 1.81 -13.76
C TYR A 112 16.84 2.07 -13.14
N ILE A 113 16.55 3.33 -12.83
CA ILE A 113 15.24 3.80 -12.37
C ILE A 113 14.88 5.04 -13.20
N PRO A 114 13.72 5.05 -13.89
CA PRO A 114 13.32 6.18 -14.72
C PRO A 114 13.00 7.42 -13.88
N ASP A 115 13.23 8.59 -14.46
CA ASP A 115 12.82 9.85 -13.86
C ASP A 115 11.31 10.06 -14.03
N ARG A 116 10.59 10.14 -12.90
CA ARG A 116 9.13 10.33 -12.84
C ARG A 116 8.62 11.50 -13.70
N TYR A 117 9.38 12.58 -13.81
CA TYR A 117 8.95 13.81 -14.49
C TYR A 117 9.43 13.87 -15.94
N LYS A 118 10.64 13.38 -16.22
CA LYS A 118 11.27 13.46 -17.55
C LYS A 118 10.99 12.25 -18.45
N GLU A 119 10.62 11.12 -17.86
CA GLU A 119 10.44 9.85 -18.54
C GLU A 119 9.06 9.27 -18.28
N GLY A 120 8.47 9.54 -17.11
CA GLY A 120 7.17 9.00 -16.73
C GLY A 120 7.31 7.64 -16.08
N TYR A 121 6.20 6.89 -16.08
CA TYR A 121 6.07 5.59 -15.41
C TYR A 121 6.52 4.44 -16.30
N GLY A 122 7.22 3.47 -15.70
CA GLY A 122 7.61 2.22 -16.34
C GLY A 122 8.75 2.34 -17.36
N ILE A 123 8.78 1.43 -18.34
CA ILE A 123 9.86 1.38 -19.35
C ILE A 123 9.86 2.67 -20.16
N SER A 124 11.03 3.30 -20.25
CA SER A 124 11.23 4.54 -20.99
C SER A 124 12.11 4.36 -22.23
N GLU A 125 11.89 5.20 -23.23
CA GLU A 125 12.74 5.25 -24.42
C GLU A 125 14.19 5.64 -24.06
N LYS A 126 14.36 6.61 -23.15
CA LYS A 126 15.68 7.03 -22.65
C LYS A 126 16.41 5.91 -21.93
N GLY A 127 15.71 5.08 -21.15
CA GLY A 127 16.28 3.93 -20.48
C GLY A 127 16.80 2.88 -21.46
N ILE A 128 16.06 2.63 -22.55
CA ILE A 128 16.49 1.72 -23.62
C ILE A 128 17.69 2.29 -24.38
N GLU A 129 17.70 3.58 -24.66
CA GLU A 129 18.82 4.26 -25.32
C GLU A 129 20.08 4.22 -24.46
N TRP A 130 19.96 4.50 -23.17
CA TRP A 130 21.05 4.38 -22.21
C TRP A 130 21.58 2.94 -22.14
N ALA A 131 20.69 1.94 -22.15
CA ALA A 131 21.09 0.53 -22.14
C ALA A 131 21.87 0.15 -23.41
N LYS A 132 21.44 0.65 -24.57
CA LYS A 132 22.16 0.49 -25.85
C LYS A 132 23.56 1.12 -25.79
N GLU A 133 23.65 2.37 -25.34
CA GLU A 133 24.92 3.10 -25.22
C GLU A 133 25.88 2.41 -24.23
N SER A 134 25.34 1.80 -23.18
CA SER A 134 26.10 1.08 -22.15
C SER A 134 26.49 -0.35 -22.55
N ASN A 135 26.10 -0.79 -23.75
CA ASN A 135 26.28 -2.15 -24.28
C ASN A 135 25.64 -3.23 -23.38
N ILE A 136 24.47 -2.93 -22.82
CA ILE A 136 23.61 -3.91 -22.14
C ILE A 136 23.07 -4.90 -23.17
N LYS A 137 22.99 -6.19 -22.81
CA LYS A 137 22.41 -7.24 -23.66
C LYS A 137 21.14 -7.84 -23.08
N LEU A 138 20.94 -7.69 -21.78
CA LEU A 138 19.75 -8.17 -21.08
C LEU A 138 19.27 -7.10 -20.11
N ILE A 139 18.00 -6.71 -20.25
CA ILE A 139 17.27 -5.94 -19.25
C ILE A 139 16.35 -6.90 -18.50
N ILE A 140 16.40 -6.85 -17.17
CA ILE A 140 15.41 -7.50 -16.31
C ILE A 140 14.58 -6.38 -15.68
N SER A 141 13.35 -6.19 -16.15
CA SER A 141 12.45 -5.19 -15.59
C SER A 141 11.64 -5.75 -14.42
N LEU A 142 11.42 -4.91 -13.41
CA LEU A 142 10.73 -5.24 -12.17
C LEU A 142 9.65 -4.21 -11.92
N ASP A 143 8.45 -4.68 -11.54
CA ASP A 143 7.30 -3.83 -11.26
C ASP A 143 6.89 -2.93 -12.45
N CYS A 144 7.33 -3.30 -13.66
CA CYS A 144 6.99 -2.61 -14.88
C CYS A 144 7.33 -3.45 -16.12
N GLY A 145 6.65 -3.13 -17.21
CA GLY A 145 6.96 -3.63 -18.54
C GLY A 145 5.86 -4.46 -19.17
N ILE A 146 4.87 -4.98 -18.43
CA ILE A 146 3.85 -5.91 -18.97
C ILE A 146 3.00 -5.31 -20.09
N LYS A 147 2.88 -3.98 -20.17
CA LYS A 147 2.19 -3.26 -21.26
C LYS A 147 3.13 -2.57 -22.26
N ALA A 148 4.45 -2.71 -22.11
CA ALA A 148 5.45 -1.96 -22.87
C ALA A 148 5.79 -2.61 -24.23
N VAL A 149 4.79 -3.07 -24.99
CA VAL A 149 4.97 -3.86 -26.24
C VAL A 149 5.91 -3.18 -27.23
N ASN A 150 5.64 -1.91 -27.57
CA ASN A 150 6.43 -1.16 -28.56
C ASN A 150 7.87 -0.90 -28.10
N LEU A 151 8.06 -0.57 -26.82
CA LEU A 151 9.37 -0.23 -26.27
C LEU A 151 10.25 -1.48 -26.14
N VAL A 152 9.69 -2.60 -25.69
CA VAL A 152 10.40 -3.89 -25.67
C VAL A 152 10.74 -4.34 -27.10
N GLY A 153 9.84 -4.12 -28.07
CA GLY A 153 10.13 -4.31 -29.49
C GLY A 153 11.29 -3.45 -30.00
N LYS A 154 11.34 -2.16 -29.63
CA LYS A 154 12.45 -1.26 -29.96
C LYS A 154 13.77 -1.77 -29.37
N ALA A 155 13.79 -2.17 -28.10
CA ALA A 155 14.99 -2.71 -27.48
C ALA A 155 15.50 -3.99 -28.16
N LYS A 156 14.58 -4.90 -28.54
CA LYS A 156 14.90 -6.10 -29.32
C LYS A 156 15.56 -5.78 -30.66
N SER A 157 15.13 -4.70 -31.33
CA SER A 157 15.78 -4.22 -32.57
C SER A 157 17.23 -3.75 -32.37
N TYR A 158 17.60 -3.42 -31.12
CA TYR A 158 18.97 -3.08 -30.72
C TYR A 158 19.77 -4.29 -30.22
N GLY A 159 19.19 -5.50 -30.27
CA GLY A 159 19.82 -6.71 -29.73
C GLY A 159 19.86 -6.72 -28.21
N ILE A 160 18.90 -6.08 -27.55
CA ILE A 160 18.73 -6.08 -26.10
C ILE A 160 17.52 -6.96 -25.77
N ASP A 161 17.77 -8.06 -25.06
CA ASP A 161 16.72 -8.94 -24.58
C ASP A 161 16.05 -8.36 -23.33
N PHE A 162 14.79 -8.75 -23.12
CA PHE A 162 14.03 -8.43 -21.91
C PHE A 162 13.59 -9.69 -21.18
N ILE A 163 13.69 -9.65 -19.86
CA ILE A 163 12.90 -10.47 -18.93
C ILE A 163 12.03 -9.49 -18.14
N ILE A 164 10.72 -9.69 -18.16
CA ILE A 164 9.78 -8.81 -17.46
C ILE A 164 9.30 -9.53 -16.21
N CYS A 165 9.45 -8.92 -15.05
CA CYS A 165 8.90 -9.36 -13.77
C CYS A 165 7.87 -8.32 -13.33
N ASP A 166 6.59 -8.63 -13.47
CA ASP A 166 5.51 -7.68 -13.27
C ASP A 166 4.32 -8.36 -12.58
N HIS A 167 3.40 -7.56 -12.08
CA HIS A 167 2.22 -8.01 -11.35
C HIS A 167 0.98 -7.16 -11.65
N HIS A 168 1.10 -6.18 -12.55
CA HIS A 168 -0.01 -5.42 -13.10
C HIS A 168 -0.88 -6.29 -14.02
N LEU A 169 -2.11 -5.87 -14.30
CA LEU A 169 -2.95 -6.59 -15.26
C LEU A 169 -2.34 -6.56 -16.66
N PRO A 170 -2.11 -7.71 -17.32
CA PRO A 170 -1.60 -7.74 -18.69
C PRO A 170 -2.54 -7.06 -19.68
N GLY A 171 -1.96 -6.55 -20.78
CA GLY A 171 -2.73 -6.09 -21.94
C GLY A 171 -3.24 -7.27 -22.80
N ASP A 172 -3.87 -6.94 -23.92
CA ASP A 172 -4.33 -7.96 -24.89
C ASP A 172 -3.16 -8.70 -25.55
N GLU A 173 -2.05 -8.00 -25.76
CA GLU A 173 -0.80 -8.54 -26.28
C GLU A 173 0.30 -8.45 -25.23
N LEU A 174 1.10 -9.52 -25.11
CA LEU A 174 2.29 -9.50 -24.26
C LEU A 174 3.48 -8.88 -25.03
N PRO A 175 4.38 -8.15 -24.34
CA PRO A 175 5.58 -7.60 -24.96
C PRO A 175 6.47 -8.72 -25.53
N PRO A 176 7.22 -8.47 -26.62
CA PRO A 176 8.06 -9.47 -27.29
C PRO A 176 9.38 -9.75 -26.52
N ALA A 177 9.29 -9.92 -25.21
CA ALA A 177 10.38 -10.27 -24.29
C ALA A 177 10.77 -11.75 -24.43
N VAL A 178 11.93 -12.12 -23.88
CA VAL A 178 12.38 -13.52 -23.80
C VAL A 178 11.54 -14.30 -22.80
N ALA A 179 11.17 -13.66 -21.68
CA ALA A 179 10.30 -14.23 -20.66
C ALA A 179 9.45 -13.12 -20.01
N VAL A 180 8.22 -13.45 -19.64
CA VAL A 180 7.29 -12.54 -18.96
C VAL A 180 6.76 -13.20 -17.68
N LEU A 181 7.40 -12.93 -16.56
CA LEU A 181 7.03 -13.43 -15.25
C LEU A 181 5.93 -12.54 -14.66
N ASP A 182 4.69 -12.98 -14.80
CA ASP A 182 3.54 -12.31 -14.20
C ASP A 182 2.47 -13.38 -13.85
N PRO A 183 2.15 -13.55 -12.56
CA PRO A 183 1.12 -14.48 -12.12
C PRO A 183 -0.26 -14.24 -12.75
N LYS A 184 -0.61 -12.98 -13.08
CA LYS A 184 -1.93 -12.57 -13.60
C LYS A 184 -2.09 -12.79 -15.10
N ARG A 185 -1.06 -13.31 -15.80
CA ARG A 185 -1.19 -13.83 -17.16
C ARG A 185 -2.28 -14.89 -17.24
N LYS A 186 -3.09 -14.82 -18.30
CA LYS A 186 -4.17 -15.78 -18.57
C LYS A 186 -3.67 -17.21 -18.72
N ASP A 187 -2.44 -17.40 -19.19
CA ASP A 187 -1.79 -18.71 -19.41
C ASP A 187 -0.85 -19.14 -18.28
N CYS A 188 -0.81 -18.41 -17.16
CA CYS A 188 0.04 -18.73 -16.02
C CYS A 188 -0.76 -19.48 -14.94
N GLU A 189 -0.32 -20.68 -14.60
CA GLU A 189 -0.97 -21.54 -13.59
C GLU A 189 -0.45 -21.30 -12.17
N TYR A 190 0.45 -20.32 -11.99
CA TYR A 190 1.02 -20.02 -10.68
C TYR A 190 -0.08 -19.80 -9.62
N PRO A 191 -0.07 -20.50 -8.47
CA PRO A 191 -1.27 -20.58 -7.61
C PRO A 191 -1.69 -19.25 -6.97
N PHE A 192 -0.74 -18.35 -6.72
CA PHE A 192 -1.01 -17.08 -6.03
C PHE A 192 -0.83 -15.87 -6.96
N LYS A 193 -1.91 -15.13 -7.20
CA LYS A 193 -1.98 -14.08 -8.23
C LYS A 193 -1.59 -12.68 -7.75
N GLU A 194 -1.48 -12.49 -6.44
CA GLU A 194 -1.44 -11.16 -5.82
C GLU A 194 -0.05 -10.76 -5.33
N LEU A 195 1.02 -11.43 -5.77
CA LEU A 195 2.40 -11.01 -5.46
C LEU A 195 2.58 -9.52 -5.82
N SER A 196 3.34 -8.80 -5.00
CA SER A 196 3.86 -7.49 -5.39
C SER A 196 4.96 -7.64 -6.45
N GLY A 197 5.35 -6.56 -7.13
CA GLY A 197 6.47 -6.56 -8.07
C GLY A 197 7.76 -7.10 -7.44
N CYS A 198 8.05 -6.70 -6.20
CA CYS A 198 9.19 -7.21 -5.45
C CYS A 198 9.03 -8.70 -5.09
N GLY A 199 7.79 -9.13 -4.83
CA GLY A 199 7.46 -10.55 -4.65
C GLY A 199 7.79 -11.38 -5.89
N VAL A 200 7.45 -10.92 -7.10
CA VAL A 200 7.80 -11.59 -8.35
C VAL A 200 9.31 -11.63 -8.55
N GLY A 201 10.01 -10.51 -8.32
CA GLY A 201 11.48 -10.46 -8.35
C GLY A 201 12.14 -11.42 -7.34
N PHE A 202 11.55 -11.55 -6.15
CA PHE A 202 11.96 -12.51 -5.13
C PHE A 202 11.78 -13.96 -5.61
N LYS A 203 10.68 -14.30 -6.29
CA LYS A 203 10.49 -15.64 -6.88
C LYS A 203 11.53 -15.95 -7.96
N LEU A 204 11.91 -14.97 -8.79
CA LEU A 204 12.98 -15.14 -9.76
C LEU A 204 14.33 -15.40 -9.07
N ALA A 205 14.65 -14.64 -8.02
CA ALA A 205 15.86 -14.88 -7.23
C ALA A 205 15.82 -16.26 -6.54
N GLN A 206 14.66 -16.71 -6.05
CA GLN A 206 14.45 -18.04 -5.50
C GLN A 206 14.69 -19.15 -6.56
N ALA A 207 14.21 -18.97 -7.79
CA ALA A 207 14.43 -19.92 -8.88
C ALA A 207 15.93 -20.04 -9.21
N LEU A 208 16.63 -18.90 -9.30
CA LEU A 208 18.08 -18.86 -9.50
C LEU A 208 18.83 -19.55 -8.34
N ALA A 209 18.41 -19.34 -7.09
CA ALA A 209 19.02 -19.98 -5.92
C ALA A 209 18.89 -21.51 -5.95
N LYS A 210 17.80 -22.04 -6.51
CA LYS A 210 17.60 -23.49 -6.66
C LYS A 210 18.54 -24.14 -7.67
N VAL A 211 19.02 -23.40 -8.67
CA VAL A 211 19.79 -23.97 -9.80
C VAL A 211 21.25 -23.54 -9.86
N SER A 212 21.61 -22.43 -9.19
CA SER A 212 22.98 -21.93 -9.15
C SER A 212 23.66 -22.27 -7.83
N SER A 213 24.78 -22.98 -7.89
CA SER A 213 25.62 -23.25 -6.72
C SER A 213 26.33 -22.00 -6.17
N GLU A 214 26.35 -20.91 -6.93
CA GLU A 214 26.97 -19.64 -6.55
C GLU A 214 26.01 -18.74 -5.75
N ALA A 215 24.72 -19.08 -5.73
CA ALA A 215 23.70 -18.31 -5.04
C ALA A 215 23.80 -18.46 -3.52
N ASP A 216 23.77 -17.33 -2.80
CA ASP A 216 23.60 -17.31 -1.35
C ASP A 216 22.11 -17.17 -1.00
N GLU A 217 21.48 -18.30 -0.66
CA GLU A 217 20.08 -18.32 -0.23
C GLU A 217 19.82 -17.46 1.02
N LYS A 218 20.83 -17.31 1.89
CA LYS A 218 20.71 -16.45 3.08
C LYS A 218 20.51 -14.99 2.70
N LEU A 219 21.17 -14.53 1.64
CA LEU A 219 21.03 -13.16 1.13
C LEU A 219 19.60 -12.88 0.65
N LEU A 220 18.99 -13.88 0.02
CA LEU A 220 17.59 -13.81 -0.39
C LEU A 220 16.67 -13.67 0.83
N TRP A 221 16.82 -14.53 1.83
CA TRP A 221 16.01 -14.48 3.05
C TRP A 221 16.21 -13.20 3.87
N GLN A 222 17.43 -12.65 3.88
CA GLN A 222 17.73 -11.35 4.49
C GLN A 222 17.06 -10.16 3.78
N SER A 223 16.63 -10.34 2.52
CA SER A 223 15.96 -9.29 1.73
C SER A 223 14.43 -9.32 1.89
N LEU A 224 13.89 -10.20 2.74
CA LEU A 224 12.44 -10.25 3.02
C LEU A 224 11.90 -8.96 3.65
N ASP A 225 12.74 -8.14 4.29
CA ASP A 225 12.33 -6.83 4.77
C ASP A 225 11.98 -5.87 3.61
N PHE A 226 12.70 -5.93 2.49
CA PHE A 226 12.33 -5.23 1.26
C PHE A 226 11.00 -5.73 0.70
N VAL A 227 10.79 -7.04 0.69
CA VAL A 227 9.53 -7.66 0.23
C VAL A 227 8.35 -7.22 1.11
N ALA A 228 8.51 -7.22 2.43
CA ALA A 228 7.47 -6.70 3.34
C ALA A 228 7.21 -5.20 3.14
N VAL A 229 8.25 -4.42 2.82
CA VAL A 229 8.09 -2.99 2.52
C VAL A 229 7.29 -2.78 1.23
N SER A 230 7.59 -3.56 0.19
CA SER A 230 6.86 -3.59 -1.07
C SER A 230 5.39 -3.98 -0.85
N ILE A 231 5.11 -5.12 -0.23
CA ILE A 231 3.75 -5.60 0.04
C ILE A 231 2.90 -4.55 0.76
N ALA A 232 3.51 -3.89 1.76
CA ALA A 232 2.84 -2.84 2.51
C ALA A 232 2.60 -1.59 1.67
N ALA A 233 3.61 -1.12 0.94
CA ALA A 233 3.55 0.15 0.22
C ALA A 233 2.67 0.10 -1.02
N ASP A 234 2.61 -1.06 -1.68
CA ASP A 234 1.77 -1.28 -2.86
C ASP A 234 0.33 -1.73 -2.50
N ILE A 235 0.07 -1.98 -1.22
CA ILE A 235 -1.29 -2.25 -0.70
C ILE A 235 -1.88 -3.52 -1.38
N VAL A 236 -1.03 -4.50 -1.67
CA VAL A 236 -1.47 -5.81 -2.17
C VAL A 236 -2.12 -6.64 -1.05
N PRO A 237 -3.01 -7.59 -1.38
CA PRO A 237 -3.61 -8.52 -0.42
C PRO A 237 -2.57 -9.22 0.48
N ILE A 238 -2.78 -9.20 1.80
CA ILE A 238 -1.97 -9.93 2.79
C ILE A 238 -2.61 -11.28 3.09
N THR A 239 -2.71 -12.10 2.05
CA THR A 239 -3.18 -13.49 2.04
C THR A 239 -2.14 -14.35 1.31
N GLY A 240 -2.30 -15.69 1.33
CA GLY A 240 -1.41 -16.61 0.60
C GLY A 240 0.08 -16.35 0.86
N GLU A 241 0.89 -16.31 -0.22
CA GLU A 241 2.33 -16.08 -0.13
C GLU A 241 2.68 -14.69 0.42
N ASN A 242 1.92 -13.64 0.10
CA ASN A 242 2.18 -12.30 0.66
C ASN A 242 2.06 -12.28 2.17
N ARG A 243 1.15 -13.06 2.76
CA ARG A 243 1.05 -13.18 4.22
C ARG A 243 2.31 -13.80 4.82
N ILE A 244 2.83 -14.87 4.19
CA ILE A 244 4.06 -15.55 4.61
C ILE A 244 5.25 -14.60 4.48
N LEU A 245 5.44 -13.99 3.31
CA LEU A 245 6.53 -13.06 3.02
C LEU A 245 6.49 -11.83 3.93
N ALA A 246 5.31 -11.24 4.15
CA ALA A 246 5.15 -10.12 5.07
C ALA A 246 5.40 -10.52 6.53
N HIS A 247 5.01 -11.72 6.95
CA HIS A 247 5.27 -12.21 8.31
C HIS A 247 6.77 -12.29 8.59
N PHE A 248 7.51 -13.01 7.75
CA PHE A 248 8.96 -13.16 7.91
C PHE A 248 9.73 -11.88 7.60
N GLY A 249 9.27 -11.08 6.63
CA GLY A 249 9.87 -9.77 6.34
C GLY A 249 9.72 -8.78 7.49
N LEU A 250 8.58 -8.76 8.19
CA LEU A 250 8.43 -8.00 9.43
C LEU A 250 9.33 -8.54 10.55
N GLU A 251 9.58 -9.85 10.62
CA GLU A 251 10.56 -10.39 11.57
C GLU A 251 11.97 -9.86 11.29
N VAL A 252 12.41 -9.91 10.03
CA VAL A 252 13.70 -9.35 9.60
C VAL A 252 13.76 -7.87 9.93
N LEU A 253 12.77 -7.08 9.52
CA LEU A 253 12.69 -5.64 9.75
C LEU A 253 12.79 -5.26 11.24
N ASN A 254 12.23 -6.07 12.13
CA ASN A 254 12.21 -5.80 13.57
C ASN A 254 13.46 -6.31 14.32
N LYS A 255 14.12 -7.38 13.83
CA LYS A 255 15.26 -8.01 14.51
C LYS A 255 16.59 -7.58 13.91
N HIS A 256 16.72 -7.67 12.58
CA HIS A 256 17.94 -7.46 11.81
C HIS A 256 17.64 -6.76 10.47
N PRO A 257 17.13 -5.51 10.49
CA PRO A 257 16.81 -4.80 9.25
C PRO A 257 18.05 -4.52 8.41
N SER A 258 17.87 -4.53 7.09
CA SER A 258 18.86 -4.04 6.12
C SER A 258 19.28 -2.60 6.45
N ALA A 259 20.56 -2.27 6.25
CA ALA A 259 21.16 -1.03 6.74
C ALA A 259 20.39 0.24 6.33
N GLY A 260 19.96 0.32 5.06
CA GLY A 260 19.15 1.42 4.56
C GLY A 260 17.81 1.57 5.28
N LEU A 261 17.09 0.47 5.51
CA LEU A 261 15.82 0.49 6.25
C LEU A 261 16.04 0.81 7.73
N LYS A 262 17.09 0.27 8.35
CA LYS A 262 17.47 0.60 9.72
C LYS A 262 17.66 2.10 9.90
N ALA A 263 18.40 2.75 9.00
CA ALA A 263 18.62 4.20 9.07
C ALA A 263 17.31 5.00 8.96
N LEU A 264 16.36 4.57 8.11
CA LEU A 264 15.03 5.20 8.02
C LEU A 264 14.18 4.96 9.27
N ILE A 265 14.30 3.80 9.91
CA ILE A 265 13.64 3.47 11.18
C ILE A 265 14.16 4.39 12.28
N ASP A 266 15.49 4.51 12.40
CA ASP A 266 16.15 5.33 13.41
C ASP A 266 15.76 6.81 13.27
N LEU A 267 15.84 7.36 12.05
CA LEU A 267 15.39 8.73 11.74
C LEU A 267 13.87 8.93 11.96
N GLY A 268 13.09 7.86 11.85
CA GLY A 268 11.66 7.87 12.11
C GLY A 268 11.27 7.87 13.58
N SER A 269 12.22 7.62 14.49
CA SER A 269 11.99 7.55 15.94
C SER A 269 10.87 6.57 16.32
N TYR A 270 10.73 5.47 15.59
CA TYR A 270 9.71 4.45 15.89
C TYR A 270 9.98 3.80 17.23
N LYS A 271 8.90 3.48 17.95
CA LYS A 271 8.95 2.80 19.25
C LYS A 271 8.21 1.48 19.15
N GLY A 272 8.77 0.43 19.76
CA GLY A 272 8.15 -0.89 19.79
C GLY A 272 8.29 -1.65 18.46
N LYS A 273 7.51 -2.73 18.34
CA LYS A 273 7.53 -3.60 17.15
C LYS A 273 6.83 -2.91 15.98
N LEU A 274 7.51 -2.83 14.84
CA LEU A 274 6.97 -2.34 13.58
C LEU A 274 5.96 -3.34 13.00
N ALA A 275 4.86 -2.82 12.49
CA ALA A 275 3.83 -3.52 11.73
C ALA A 275 3.68 -2.89 10.34
N ILE A 276 2.85 -3.50 9.49
CA ILE A 276 2.52 -3.01 8.14
C ILE A 276 2.14 -1.52 8.15
N MET A 277 1.32 -1.08 9.10
CA MET A 277 0.93 0.32 9.24
C MET A 277 2.11 1.28 9.43
N ASN A 278 3.16 0.87 10.16
CA ASN A 278 4.36 1.70 10.31
C ASN A 278 5.13 1.84 8.99
N ILE A 279 5.07 0.82 8.14
CA ILE A 279 5.64 0.90 6.80
C ILE A 279 4.80 1.84 5.93
N VAL A 280 3.49 1.60 5.83
CA VAL A 280 2.55 2.37 4.97
C VAL A 280 2.59 3.87 5.28
N PHE A 281 2.58 4.25 6.56
CA PHE A 281 2.50 5.65 6.98
C PHE A 281 3.85 6.28 7.32
N GLY A 282 4.93 5.50 7.24
CA GLY A 282 6.22 5.86 7.80
C GLY A 282 7.40 5.62 6.87
N ILE A 283 7.75 4.35 6.65
CA ILE A 283 8.91 3.97 5.84
C ILE A 283 8.65 4.19 4.34
N GLY A 284 7.55 3.65 3.82
CA GLY A 284 7.17 3.77 2.41
C GLY A 284 7.10 5.22 1.92
N PRO A 285 6.43 6.14 2.64
CA PRO A 285 6.37 7.55 2.25
C PRO A 285 7.72 8.27 2.22
N ARG A 286 8.74 7.79 2.96
CA ARG A 286 10.10 8.32 2.87
C ARG A 286 10.78 7.88 1.57
N ILE A 287 10.73 6.58 1.27
CA ILE A 287 11.25 6.02 0.03
C ILE A 287 10.59 6.70 -1.19
N ASN A 288 9.25 6.77 -1.19
CA ASN A 288 8.48 7.45 -2.23
C ASN A 288 8.79 8.94 -2.39
N ALA A 289 9.25 9.62 -1.32
CA ALA A 289 9.58 11.03 -1.41
C ALA A 289 10.82 11.26 -2.30
N ALA A 290 11.74 10.29 -2.37
CA ALA A 290 12.91 10.37 -3.26
C ALA A 290 12.48 10.48 -4.73
N GLY A 291 11.54 9.65 -5.20
CA GLY A 291 11.01 9.72 -6.56
C GLY A 291 10.03 10.87 -6.82
N ARG A 292 9.47 11.50 -5.77
CA ARG A 292 8.57 12.66 -5.90
C ARG A 292 9.31 13.99 -5.90
N MET A 293 10.39 14.11 -5.13
CA MET A 293 11.10 15.38 -4.93
C MET A 293 12.44 15.44 -5.68
N GLU A 294 13.05 14.28 -5.96
CA GLU A 294 14.38 14.16 -6.55
C GLU A 294 14.43 12.95 -7.51
N HIS A 295 15.60 12.31 -7.66
CA HIS A 295 15.77 11.08 -8.43
C HIS A 295 15.62 9.84 -7.53
N ALA A 296 14.70 8.93 -7.88
CA ALA A 296 14.46 7.67 -7.16
C ALA A 296 15.69 6.74 -7.10
N HIS A 297 16.70 6.97 -7.94
CA HIS A 297 18.01 6.34 -7.85
C HIS A 297 18.64 6.43 -6.45
N SER A 298 18.43 7.53 -5.72
CA SER A 298 18.91 7.68 -4.33
C SER A 298 18.28 6.68 -3.35
N ALA A 299 17.03 6.28 -3.59
CA ALA A 299 16.34 5.29 -2.75
C ALA A 299 16.97 3.90 -2.92
N VAL A 300 17.18 3.46 -4.15
CA VAL A 300 17.85 2.18 -4.42
C VAL A 300 19.26 2.17 -3.85
N ARG A 301 20.02 3.26 -4.03
CA ARG A 301 21.36 3.39 -3.43
C ARG A 301 21.35 3.29 -1.91
N LEU A 302 20.35 3.86 -1.23
CA LEU A 302 20.20 3.72 0.22
C LEU A 302 19.95 2.26 0.60
N LEU A 303 19.04 1.58 -0.09
CA LEU A 303 18.68 0.19 0.21
C LEU A 303 19.87 -0.77 -0.02
N LEU A 304 20.75 -0.44 -0.96
CA LEU A 304 21.97 -1.19 -1.28
C LEU A 304 23.22 -0.74 -0.49
N ALA A 305 23.13 0.30 0.33
CA ALA A 305 24.30 0.83 1.03
C ALA A 305 24.74 -0.12 2.16
N GLU A 306 26.05 -0.37 2.22
CA GLU A 306 26.69 -1.18 3.27
C GLU A 306 27.53 -0.33 4.23
N ASP A 307 28.12 0.75 3.73
CA ASP A 307 28.91 1.69 4.53
C ASP A 307 28.00 2.56 5.40
N GLU A 308 28.32 2.64 6.70
CA GLU A 308 27.49 3.34 7.69
C GLU A 308 27.38 4.84 7.39
N ALA A 309 28.48 5.48 6.99
CA ALA A 309 28.51 6.92 6.73
C ALA A 309 27.70 7.28 5.48
N GLU A 310 27.86 6.53 4.39
CA GLU A 310 27.09 6.71 3.17
C GLU A 310 25.61 6.38 3.39
N THR A 311 25.30 5.30 4.12
CA THR A 311 23.92 4.93 4.48
C THR A 311 23.24 6.07 5.23
N TYR A 312 23.89 6.61 6.27
CA TYR A 312 23.34 7.71 7.05
C TYR A 312 23.14 8.98 6.21
N ARG A 313 24.11 9.30 5.34
CA ARG A 313 24.03 10.46 4.44
C ARG A 313 22.84 10.35 3.48
N LEU A 314 22.66 9.19 2.84
CA LEU A 314 21.55 8.93 1.93
C LEU A 314 20.19 8.91 2.67
N ALA A 315 20.14 8.30 3.86
CA ALA A 315 18.94 8.27 4.68
C ALA A 315 18.49 9.68 5.10
N LYS A 316 19.45 10.55 5.45
CA LYS A 316 19.19 11.96 5.78
C LYS A 316 18.62 12.72 4.58
N LEU A 317 19.21 12.57 3.40
CA LEU A 317 18.72 13.19 2.16
C LEU A 317 17.27 12.77 1.87
N ILE A 318 16.97 11.48 1.97
CA ILE A 318 15.62 10.95 1.76
C ILE A 318 14.64 11.48 2.81
N ASN A 319 15.08 11.58 4.07
CA ASN A 319 14.26 12.15 5.13
C ASN A 319 13.98 13.65 4.92
N GLU A 320 14.95 14.43 4.44
CA GLU A 320 14.78 15.84 4.09
C GLU A 320 13.80 16.01 2.91
N SER A 321 13.90 15.19 1.87
CA SER A 321 12.93 15.15 0.77
C SER A 321 11.52 14.80 1.26
N ASN A 322 11.40 13.87 2.21
CA ASN A 322 10.13 13.56 2.85
C ASN A 322 9.56 14.72 3.67
N THR A 323 10.40 15.46 4.38
CA THR A 323 9.98 16.67 5.12
C THR A 323 9.47 17.74 4.15
N ARG A 324 10.24 18.09 3.10
CA ARG A 324 9.80 19.04 2.07
C ARG A 324 8.47 18.63 1.44
N ARG A 325 8.31 17.35 1.12
CA ARG A 325 7.07 16.81 0.57
C ARG A 325 5.88 16.98 1.53
N LYS A 326 6.07 16.81 2.84
CA LYS A 326 5.03 17.03 3.86
C LYS A 326 4.68 18.51 4.02
N ASP A 327 5.66 19.39 3.88
CA ASP A 327 5.44 20.84 3.94
C ASP A 327 4.56 21.29 2.76
N PHE A 328 4.91 20.85 1.53
CA PHE A 328 4.06 21.07 0.36
C PHE A 328 2.67 20.44 0.50
N ASP A 329 2.57 19.20 1.01
CA ASP A 329 1.29 18.51 1.26
C ASP A 329 0.39 19.35 2.18
N SER A 330 0.94 19.82 3.30
CA SER A 330 0.21 20.61 4.28
C SER A 330 -0.22 21.97 3.73
N GLN A 331 0.69 22.68 3.05
CA GLN A 331 0.39 23.97 2.44
C GLN A 331 -0.70 23.85 1.38
N ILE A 332 -0.52 22.95 0.41
CA ILE A 332 -1.42 22.78 -0.71
C ILE A 332 -2.79 22.27 -0.24
N THR A 333 -2.81 21.36 0.75
CA THR A 333 -4.07 20.89 1.34
C THR A 333 -4.85 22.04 1.99
N ASN A 334 -4.18 22.92 2.74
CA ASN A 334 -4.84 24.08 3.35
C ASN A 334 -5.38 25.05 2.28
N GLU A 335 -4.59 25.31 1.23
CA GLU A 335 -5.05 26.14 0.11
C GLU A 335 -6.25 25.53 -0.61
N ALA A 336 -6.20 24.22 -0.90
CA ALA A 336 -7.29 23.49 -1.54
C ALA A 336 -8.58 23.53 -0.70
N ILE A 337 -8.46 23.33 0.61
CA ILE A 337 -9.58 23.46 1.56
C ILE A 337 -10.16 24.88 1.53
N ASN A 338 -9.31 25.92 1.58
CA ASN A 338 -9.77 27.31 1.52
C ASN A 338 -10.49 27.62 0.21
N MET A 339 -10.01 27.09 -0.93
CA MET A 339 -10.67 27.24 -2.22
C MET A 339 -12.06 26.59 -2.27
N ILE A 340 -12.23 25.44 -1.60
CA ILE A 340 -13.53 24.77 -1.46
C ILE A 340 -14.45 25.62 -0.59
N GLU A 341 -13.98 26.03 0.59
CA GLU A 341 -14.77 26.76 1.59
C GLU A 341 -15.15 28.18 1.13
N ALA A 342 -14.36 28.81 0.26
CA ALA A 342 -14.65 30.13 -0.29
C ALA A 342 -15.67 30.12 -1.45
N ASN A 343 -16.16 28.96 -1.89
CA ASN A 343 -17.01 28.83 -3.07
C ASN A 343 -18.25 27.94 -2.80
N ASP A 344 -19.41 28.58 -2.63
CA ASP A 344 -20.69 27.91 -2.34
C ASP A 344 -21.08 26.86 -3.39
N ARG A 345 -20.75 27.09 -4.67
CA ARG A 345 -20.97 26.11 -5.73
C ARG A 345 -20.15 24.84 -5.49
N THR A 346 -18.90 25.01 -5.08
CA THR A 346 -18.01 23.87 -4.80
C THR A 346 -18.39 23.18 -3.49
N LEU A 347 -18.90 23.89 -2.49
CA LEU A 347 -19.39 23.30 -1.25
C LEU A 347 -20.60 22.37 -1.47
N SER A 348 -21.49 22.74 -2.39
CA SER A 348 -22.71 21.98 -2.71
C SER A 348 -22.54 20.87 -3.76
N SER A 349 -21.38 20.80 -4.43
CA SER A 349 -21.07 19.81 -5.46
C SER A 349 -20.89 18.37 -4.92
N LYS A 350 -21.18 17.38 -5.77
CA LYS A 350 -20.90 15.95 -5.51
C LYS A 350 -19.48 15.55 -5.92
N SER A 351 -18.69 16.47 -6.47
CA SER A 351 -17.27 16.30 -6.78
C SER A 351 -16.45 17.55 -6.42
N THR A 352 -15.12 17.41 -6.44
CA THR A 352 -14.16 18.51 -6.30
C THR A 352 -13.26 18.54 -7.52
N VAL A 353 -13.13 19.69 -8.19
CA VAL A 353 -12.07 19.93 -9.20
C VAL A 353 -11.41 21.27 -8.92
N LEU A 354 -10.14 21.24 -8.50
CA LEU A 354 -9.37 22.45 -8.19
C LEU A 354 -8.15 22.55 -9.11
N PHE A 355 -7.82 23.78 -9.50
CA PHE A 355 -6.62 24.10 -10.27
C PHE A 355 -5.91 25.29 -9.65
N LYS A 356 -4.59 25.16 -9.47
CA LYS A 356 -3.71 26.28 -9.14
C LYS A 356 -2.33 26.02 -9.74
N SER A 357 -1.78 27.00 -10.45
CA SER A 357 -0.59 26.83 -11.31
C SER A 357 0.71 26.58 -10.54
N ASP A 358 0.80 27.02 -9.29
CA ASP A 358 2.01 26.93 -8.44
C ASP A 358 2.04 25.67 -7.54
N TRP A 359 1.04 24.79 -7.62
CA TRP A 359 1.01 23.57 -6.82
C TRP A 359 2.04 22.54 -7.29
N HIS A 360 2.74 21.92 -6.34
CA HIS A 360 3.78 20.96 -6.66
C HIS A 360 3.19 19.65 -7.23
N LYS A 361 3.50 19.33 -8.50
CA LYS A 361 3.00 18.13 -9.22
C LYS A 361 3.18 16.82 -8.46
N GLY A 362 4.29 16.64 -7.75
CA GLY A 362 4.57 15.45 -6.93
C GLY A 362 3.62 15.19 -5.75
N VAL A 363 2.76 16.16 -5.40
CA VAL A 363 1.96 16.15 -4.17
C VAL A 363 0.45 16.19 -4.43
N ILE A 364 0.00 16.59 -5.63
CA ILE A 364 -1.42 16.76 -5.98
C ILE A 364 -2.28 15.51 -5.72
N GLY A 365 -1.72 14.32 -5.92
CA GLY A 365 -2.44 13.06 -5.63
C GLY A 365 -2.65 12.80 -4.14
N ILE A 366 -1.76 13.29 -3.27
CA ILE A 366 -1.90 13.20 -1.81
C ILE A 366 -2.98 14.20 -1.36
N VAL A 367 -2.92 15.42 -1.90
CA VAL A 367 -3.92 16.47 -1.63
C VAL A 367 -5.32 16.01 -2.04
N ALA A 368 -5.46 15.36 -3.19
CA ALA A 368 -6.73 14.80 -3.62
C ALA A 368 -7.30 13.81 -2.58
N SER A 369 -6.47 12.92 -2.04
CA SER A 369 -6.86 12.01 -0.95
C SER A 369 -7.21 12.76 0.34
N ARG A 370 -6.49 13.82 0.72
CA ARG A 370 -6.82 14.66 1.90
C ARG A 370 -8.16 15.37 1.75
N CYS A 371 -8.48 15.86 0.56
CA CYS A 371 -9.79 16.44 0.26
C CYS A 371 -10.89 15.38 0.37
N ILE A 372 -10.66 14.15 -0.08
CA ILE A 372 -11.59 13.03 0.13
C ILE A 372 -11.76 12.72 1.60
N ASP A 373 -10.70 12.70 2.41
CA ASP A 373 -10.82 12.43 3.85
C ASP A 373 -11.73 13.45 4.56
N LYS A 374 -11.74 14.72 4.10
CA LYS A 374 -12.54 15.81 4.69
C LYS A 374 -13.96 15.91 4.12
N TYR A 375 -14.13 15.77 2.81
CA TYR A 375 -15.40 16.01 2.11
C TYR A 375 -16.04 14.76 1.50
N TYR A 376 -15.33 13.63 1.49
CA TYR A 376 -15.75 12.30 1.03
C TYR A 376 -16.52 12.30 -0.29
N ARG A 377 -15.87 12.80 -1.34
CA ARG A 377 -16.41 12.85 -2.70
C ARG A 377 -15.31 12.78 -3.75
N PRO A 378 -15.58 12.26 -4.97
CA PRO A 378 -14.60 12.22 -6.06
C PRO A 378 -13.87 13.54 -6.24
N THR A 379 -12.54 13.51 -6.28
CA THR A 379 -11.70 14.72 -6.23
C THR A 379 -10.61 14.69 -7.29
N VAL A 380 -10.47 15.80 -8.02
CA VAL A 380 -9.43 16.08 -9.00
C VAL A 380 -8.65 17.32 -8.57
N ILE A 381 -7.33 17.19 -8.45
CA ILE A 381 -6.41 18.30 -8.14
C ILE A 381 -5.46 18.49 -9.33
N LEU A 382 -5.44 19.70 -9.88
CA LEU A 382 -4.70 20.09 -11.08
C LEU A 382 -3.65 21.16 -10.74
N THR A 383 -2.51 21.09 -11.42
CA THR A 383 -1.47 22.13 -11.41
C THR A 383 -0.98 22.41 -12.82
N GLU A 384 -0.24 23.49 -13.02
CA GLU A 384 0.40 23.77 -14.30
C GLU A 384 1.71 22.98 -14.45
N SER A 385 1.87 22.29 -15.58
CA SER A 385 3.10 21.60 -15.96
C SER A 385 3.25 21.63 -17.47
N ASN A 386 4.41 22.07 -17.97
CA ASN A 386 4.68 22.18 -19.41
C ASN A 386 3.61 22.99 -20.17
N ARG A 387 3.11 24.08 -19.58
CA ARG A 387 2.03 24.95 -20.10
C ARG A 387 0.66 24.27 -20.25
N LYS A 388 0.46 23.13 -19.60
CA LYS A 388 -0.82 22.40 -19.54
C LYS A 388 -1.27 22.22 -18.10
N ALA A 389 -2.56 22.02 -17.88
CA ALA A 389 -3.05 21.56 -16.60
C ALA A 389 -2.79 20.05 -16.49
N THR A 390 -2.04 19.61 -15.48
CA THR A 390 -1.78 18.20 -15.18
C THR A 390 -2.26 17.89 -13.77
N GLY A 391 -2.96 16.78 -13.59
CA GLY A 391 -3.65 16.48 -12.36
C GLY A 391 -3.56 15.05 -11.88
N SER A 392 -4.17 14.84 -10.72
CA SER A 392 -4.51 13.52 -10.23
C SER A 392 -5.93 13.49 -9.72
N ALA A 393 -6.66 12.45 -10.12
CA ALA A 393 -8.01 12.14 -9.68
C ALA A 393 -7.99 11.02 -8.64
N ARG A 394 -8.86 11.10 -7.65
CA ARG A 394 -9.09 10.08 -6.63
C ARG A 394 -10.59 9.89 -6.41
N SER A 395 -10.99 8.67 -6.10
CA SER A 395 -12.39 8.30 -5.91
C SER A 395 -12.74 7.90 -4.47
N VAL A 396 -14.03 7.87 -4.19
CA VAL A 396 -14.62 7.26 -2.99
C VAL A 396 -14.90 5.77 -3.23
N ASN A 397 -15.19 5.03 -2.16
CA ASN A 397 -15.47 3.60 -2.27
C ASN A 397 -16.68 3.34 -3.19
N GLY A 398 -16.50 2.46 -4.17
CA GLY A 398 -17.54 2.02 -5.10
C GLY A 398 -17.82 2.95 -6.29
N PHE A 399 -17.18 4.11 -6.41
CA PHE A 399 -17.37 5.00 -7.56
C PHE A 399 -16.20 4.88 -8.55
N ASP A 400 -16.48 4.66 -9.84
CA ASP A 400 -15.44 4.56 -10.87
C ASP A 400 -15.06 5.95 -11.41
N ILE A 401 -13.88 6.42 -11.03
CA ILE A 401 -13.35 7.71 -11.48
C ILE A 401 -12.88 7.67 -12.93
N TYR A 402 -12.44 6.51 -13.41
CA TYR A 402 -11.93 6.34 -14.76
C TYR A 402 -13.07 6.45 -15.77
N GLU A 403 -14.18 5.77 -15.52
CA GLU A 403 -15.39 5.92 -16.33
C GLU A 403 -15.91 7.37 -16.33
N ALA A 404 -15.83 8.07 -15.20
CA ALA A 404 -16.20 9.48 -15.13
C ALA A 404 -15.28 10.39 -15.98
N LEU A 405 -14.00 10.03 -16.12
CA LEU A 405 -13.05 10.75 -16.98
C LEU A 405 -13.25 10.42 -18.47
N CYS A 406 -13.65 9.20 -18.81
CA CYS A 406 -13.99 8.83 -20.19
C CYS A 406 -15.12 9.72 -20.77
N GLU A 407 -16.10 10.10 -19.95
CA GLU A 407 -17.17 11.02 -20.36
C GLU A 407 -16.69 12.47 -20.60
N CYS A 408 -15.43 12.75 -20.28
CA CYS A 408 -14.76 14.04 -20.49
C CYS A 408 -13.57 13.92 -21.46
N GLU A 409 -13.41 12.80 -22.16
CA GLU A 409 -12.22 12.49 -22.97
C GLU A 409 -11.90 13.56 -24.02
N ASP A 410 -12.91 14.21 -24.61
CA ASP A 410 -12.73 15.28 -25.61
C ASP A 410 -12.02 16.54 -25.06
N LEU A 411 -12.00 16.70 -23.74
CA LEU A 411 -11.30 17.79 -23.05
C LEU A 411 -9.88 17.41 -22.64
N LEU A 412 -9.53 16.12 -22.66
CA LEU A 412 -8.29 15.59 -22.09
C LEU A 412 -7.29 15.27 -23.22
N ASP A 413 -6.06 15.76 -23.09
CA ASP A 413 -4.99 15.39 -24.01
C ASP A 413 -4.48 13.98 -23.74
N GLN A 414 -4.41 13.62 -22.44
CA GLN A 414 -3.96 12.34 -21.94
C GLN A 414 -4.65 12.06 -20.62
N PHE A 415 -5.14 10.84 -20.44
CA PHE A 415 -5.56 10.35 -19.13
C PHE A 415 -5.39 8.83 -19.05
N GLY A 416 -5.26 8.33 -17.84
CA GLY A 416 -5.09 6.90 -17.59
C GLY A 416 -5.13 6.60 -16.10
N GLY A 417 -5.59 5.41 -15.75
CA GLY A 417 -5.77 5.01 -14.38
C GLY A 417 -6.69 3.81 -14.22
N HIS A 418 -7.21 3.66 -13.02
CA HIS A 418 -8.13 2.60 -12.61
C HIS A 418 -9.29 3.22 -11.82
N MET A 419 -10.25 2.39 -11.42
CA MET A 419 -11.49 2.77 -10.72
C MET A 419 -11.30 3.83 -9.62
N TYR A 420 -10.22 3.75 -8.82
CA TYR A 420 -10.01 4.62 -7.66
C TYR A 420 -9.02 5.78 -7.87
N ALA A 421 -8.24 5.76 -8.94
CA ALA A 421 -7.20 6.75 -9.16
C ALA A 421 -6.84 6.89 -10.64
N ALA A 422 -6.63 8.14 -11.09
CA ALA A 422 -6.16 8.42 -12.44
C ALA A 422 -5.22 9.63 -12.49
N GLY A 423 -4.39 9.68 -13.53
CA GLY A 423 -3.66 10.87 -13.97
C GLY A 423 -4.34 11.45 -15.21
N LEU A 424 -4.28 12.76 -15.36
CA LEU A 424 -4.90 13.48 -16.48
C LEU A 424 -4.13 14.74 -16.84
N THR A 425 -4.19 15.13 -18.12
CA THR A 425 -3.63 16.34 -18.69
C THR A 425 -4.64 16.99 -19.64
N LEU A 426 -4.78 18.30 -19.59
CA LEU A 426 -5.66 19.11 -20.45
C LEU A 426 -5.10 20.52 -20.65
N GLU A 427 -5.61 21.22 -21.66
CA GLU A 427 -5.31 22.64 -21.86
C GLU A 427 -5.88 23.49 -20.70
N ILE A 428 -5.14 24.55 -20.32
CA ILE A 428 -5.46 25.36 -19.13
C ILE A 428 -6.82 26.06 -19.29
N ASP A 429 -7.17 26.50 -20.50
CA ASP A 429 -8.43 27.16 -20.82
C ASP A 429 -9.65 26.21 -20.76
N LYS A 430 -9.44 24.89 -20.87
CA LYS A 430 -10.48 23.86 -20.73
C LYS A 430 -10.83 23.50 -19.28
N VAL A 431 -10.08 23.98 -18.29
CA VAL A 431 -10.25 23.56 -16.87
C VAL A 431 -11.65 23.85 -16.32
N GLU A 432 -12.25 25.00 -16.66
CA GLU A 432 -13.59 25.37 -16.18
C GLU A 432 -14.70 24.52 -16.83
N GLU A 433 -14.54 24.22 -18.12
CA GLU A 433 -15.45 23.33 -18.84
C GLU A 433 -15.37 21.91 -18.28
N PHE A 434 -14.15 21.41 -18.06
CA PHE A 434 -13.91 20.11 -17.44
C PHE A 434 -14.52 20.03 -16.04
N ARG A 435 -14.35 21.05 -15.19
CA ARG A 435 -14.97 21.10 -13.85
C ARG A 435 -16.48 20.94 -13.94
N THR A 436 -17.12 21.64 -14.88
CA THR A 436 -18.58 21.60 -15.03
C THR A 436 -19.06 20.25 -15.56
N ARG A 437 -18.38 19.68 -16.56
CA ARG A 437 -18.75 18.38 -17.14
C ARG A 437 -18.51 17.23 -16.16
N PHE A 438 -17.37 17.24 -15.48
CA PHE A 438 -17.03 16.25 -14.47
C PHE A 438 -18.03 16.24 -13.32
N GLU A 439 -18.41 17.41 -12.79
CA GLU A 439 -19.44 17.50 -11.75
C GLU A 439 -20.79 16.94 -12.21
N LYS A 440 -21.19 17.23 -13.45
CA LYS A 440 -22.42 16.69 -14.03
C LYS A 440 -22.37 15.16 -14.09
N THR A 441 -21.30 14.61 -14.67
CA THR A 441 -21.09 13.16 -14.78
C THR A 441 -21.10 12.48 -13.42
N VAL A 442 -20.39 13.03 -12.44
CA VAL A 442 -20.37 12.49 -11.07
C VAL A 442 -21.75 12.57 -10.46
N SER A 443 -22.44 13.70 -10.55
CA SER A 443 -23.78 13.89 -9.97
C SER A 443 -24.84 12.94 -10.54
N GLU A 444 -24.73 12.56 -11.82
CA GLU A 444 -25.65 11.63 -12.48
C GLU A 444 -25.38 10.16 -12.10
N LYS A 445 -24.13 9.80 -11.78
CA LYS A 445 -23.71 8.40 -11.55
C LYS A 445 -23.52 8.05 -10.07
N ILE A 446 -23.14 9.01 -9.21
CA ILE A 446 -22.84 8.73 -7.81
C ILE A 446 -24.11 8.56 -6.98
N THR A 447 -24.15 7.50 -6.20
CA THR A 447 -25.25 7.18 -5.28
C THR A 447 -25.10 7.91 -3.96
N GLU A 448 -26.20 8.14 -3.26
CA GLU A 448 -26.19 8.73 -1.91
C GLU A 448 -25.39 7.88 -0.91
N GLU A 449 -25.35 6.55 -1.07
CA GLU A 449 -24.54 5.68 -0.23
C GLU A 449 -23.03 5.88 -0.42
N GLN A 450 -22.59 6.20 -1.64
CA GLN A 450 -21.18 6.43 -1.97
C GLN A 450 -20.67 7.78 -1.44
N LEU A 451 -21.58 8.71 -1.11
CA LEU A 451 -21.26 10.00 -0.47
C LEU A 451 -21.07 9.87 1.06
N ILE A 452 -21.24 8.68 1.62
CA ILE A 452 -21.12 8.43 3.06
C ILE A 452 -19.99 7.44 3.31
N PRO A 453 -18.99 7.77 4.16
CA PRO A 453 -17.92 6.85 4.51
C PRO A 453 -18.46 5.55 5.09
N ARG A 454 -17.96 4.42 4.57
CA ARG A 454 -18.30 3.07 5.03
C ARG A 454 -17.28 2.56 6.04
N ILE A 455 -17.77 1.97 7.12
CA ILE A 455 -17.01 1.13 8.04
C ILE A 455 -17.58 -0.29 7.95
N ASP A 456 -16.75 -1.23 7.54
CA ASP A 456 -17.05 -2.65 7.61
C ASP A 456 -16.83 -3.15 9.03
N VAL A 457 -17.89 -3.60 9.69
CA VAL A 457 -17.88 -4.16 11.03
C VAL A 457 -17.78 -5.67 10.92
N ASP A 458 -16.76 -6.26 11.51
CA ASP A 458 -16.55 -7.70 11.48
C ASP A 458 -17.56 -8.41 12.40
N TYR A 459 -17.75 -7.92 13.62
CA TYR A 459 -18.67 -8.54 14.58
C TYR A 459 -19.10 -7.58 15.70
N GLN A 460 -20.32 -7.76 16.22
CA GLN A 460 -20.78 -7.10 17.44
C GLN A 460 -20.38 -7.94 18.66
N ILE A 461 -19.70 -7.35 19.63
CA ILE A 461 -19.24 -8.03 20.85
C ILE A 461 -19.56 -7.25 22.11
N ASP A 462 -19.72 -7.97 23.21
CA ASP A 462 -19.76 -7.40 24.54
C ASP A 462 -18.34 -7.16 25.08
N LEU A 463 -18.17 -6.14 25.92
CA LEU A 463 -16.86 -5.81 26.50
C LEU A 463 -16.30 -6.97 27.35
N ASP A 464 -17.19 -7.76 27.96
CA ASP A 464 -16.83 -8.88 28.83
C ASP A 464 -16.01 -9.95 28.08
N VAL A 465 -16.24 -10.12 26.77
CA VAL A 465 -15.49 -11.04 25.90
C VAL A 465 -14.01 -10.62 25.75
N ILE A 466 -13.70 -9.34 25.90
CA ILE A 466 -12.39 -8.77 25.54
C ILE A 466 -11.40 -8.89 26.70
N ASP A 467 -10.77 -10.05 26.85
CA ASP A 467 -9.70 -10.27 27.84
C ASP A 467 -8.31 -10.45 27.19
N THR A 468 -7.30 -10.67 28.03
CA THR A 468 -5.92 -10.88 27.56
C THR A 468 -5.79 -12.16 26.73
N LYS A 469 -6.57 -13.22 27.01
CA LYS A 469 -6.54 -14.47 26.23
C LYS A 469 -7.09 -14.22 24.82
N PHE A 470 -8.23 -13.54 24.72
CA PHE A 470 -8.84 -13.10 23.47
C PHE A 470 -7.84 -12.27 22.64
N TYR A 471 -7.26 -11.23 23.24
CA TYR A 471 -6.32 -10.36 22.53
C TYR A 471 -5.04 -11.09 22.10
N ASN A 472 -4.53 -12.03 22.91
CA ASN A 472 -3.35 -12.82 22.57
C ASN A 472 -3.57 -13.71 21.34
N ILE A 473 -4.79 -14.15 21.08
CA ILE A 473 -5.14 -14.88 19.84
C ILE A 473 -5.36 -13.87 18.71
N LEU A 474 -6.14 -12.82 18.93
CA LEU A 474 -6.40 -11.76 17.93
C LEU A 474 -5.11 -11.19 17.34
N ARG A 475 -4.10 -10.88 18.16
CA ARG A 475 -2.83 -10.33 17.68
C ARG A 475 -2.03 -11.30 16.79
N GLN A 476 -2.26 -12.61 16.91
CA GLN A 476 -1.61 -13.61 16.03
C GLN A 476 -2.22 -13.63 14.62
N MET A 477 -3.36 -12.96 14.41
CA MET A 477 -3.95 -12.78 13.10
C MET A 477 -3.20 -11.75 12.23
N ALA A 478 -2.30 -10.97 12.84
CA ALA A 478 -1.35 -10.12 12.12
C ALA A 478 -0.36 -10.97 11.28
N PRO A 479 0.28 -10.42 10.22
CA PRO A 479 0.21 -9.04 9.76
C PRO A 479 -1.16 -8.64 9.21
N PHE A 480 -1.63 -7.44 9.58
CA PHE A 480 -2.89 -6.89 9.07
C PHE A 480 -2.65 -5.98 7.87
N GLY A 481 -3.53 -6.06 6.87
CA GLY A 481 -3.52 -5.27 5.65
C GLY A 481 -4.68 -5.65 4.72
N PRO A 482 -4.68 -5.25 3.44
CA PRO A 482 -5.76 -5.56 2.50
C PRO A 482 -6.13 -7.05 2.49
N GLN A 483 -7.43 -7.36 2.45
CA GLN A 483 -8.02 -8.71 2.62
C GLN A 483 -7.72 -9.42 3.96
N ASN A 484 -6.94 -8.83 4.85
CA ASN A 484 -6.69 -9.30 6.21
C ASN A 484 -6.64 -8.12 7.18
N MET A 485 -7.63 -7.22 7.13
CA MET A 485 -7.61 -5.98 7.92
C MET A 485 -7.68 -6.27 9.42
N GLN A 486 -7.26 -5.34 10.28
CA GLN A 486 -7.49 -5.49 11.72
C GLN A 486 -9.01 -5.49 11.98
N PRO A 487 -9.57 -6.48 12.71
CA PRO A 487 -11.02 -6.55 12.93
C PRO A 487 -11.57 -5.31 13.62
N ILE A 488 -12.66 -4.78 13.07
CA ILE A 488 -13.45 -3.71 13.68
C ILE A 488 -14.65 -4.36 14.36
N PHE A 489 -14.72 -4.17 15.67
CA PHE A 489 -15.82 -4.62 16.49
C PHE A 489 -16.76 -3.47 16.83
N VAL A 490 -18.02 -3.81 17.11
CA VAL A 490 -19.01 -2.87 17.65
C VAL A 490 -19.47 -3.34 19.02
N THR A 491 -19.61 -2.40 19.94
CA THR A 491 -20.37 -2.60 21.18
C THR A 491 -21.42 -1.50 21.31
N GLU A 492 -22.62 -1.90 21.71
CA GLU A 492 -23.77 -1.02 21.91
C GLU A 492 -24.04 -0.78 23.40
N ASN A 493 -24.92 0.18 23.71
CA ASN A 493 -25.32 0.52 25.09
C ASN A 493 -24.13 0.88 25.99
N LEU A 494 -23.16 1.61 25.42
CA LEU A 494 -22.02 2.15 26.13
C LEU A 494 -22.36 3.49 26.76
N ARG A 495 -21.78 3.75 27.92
CA ARG A 495 -21.74 5.08 28.53
C ARG A 495 -20.35 5.36 29.06
N VAL A 496 -20.05 6.64 29.24
CA VAL A 496 -18.81 7.04 29.89
C VAL A 496 -18.82 6.61 31.36
N HIS A 497 -17.73 6.01 31.84
CA HIS A 497 -17.57 5.64 33.25
C HIS A 497 -16.97 6.79 34.08
N ASP A 498 -15.90 7.41 33.59
CA ASP A 498 -15.17 8.51 34.24
C ASP A 498 -15.14 9.75 33.33
N ARG A 499 -14.91 10.93 33.89
CA ARG A 499 -14.73 12.16 33.10
C ARG A 499 -13.71 11.96 31.96
N PRO A 500 -14.09 12.20 30.68
CA PRO A 500 -13.17 12.11 29.54
C PRO A 500 -12.00 13.09 29.67
N ARG A 501 -10.92 12.79 28.95
CA ARG A 501 -9.74 13.65 28.81
C ARG A 501 -9.56 14.07 27.37
N LEU A 502 -9.44 15.37 27.14
CA LEU A 502 -8.97 15.93 25.87
C LEU A 502 -7.45 15.98 25.87
N LEU A 503 -6.83 15.28 24.93
CA LEU A 503 -5.39 15.30 24.70
C LEU A 503 -5.10 16.29 23.57
N LYS A 504 -4.32 17.34 23.88
CA LYS A 504 -3.97 18.42 22.94
C LYS A 504 -5.18 19.14 22.30
N GLY A 505 -6.36 19.06 22.92
CA GLY A 505 -7.60 19.62 22.39
C GLY A 505 -8.21 18.85 21.19
N GLU A 506 -7.53 17.84 20.65
CA GLU A 506 -7.94 17.17 19.41
C GLU A 506 -8.38 15.71 19.62
N HIS A 507 -7.78 15.00 20.58
CA HIS A 507 -8.00 13.58 20.76
C HIS A 507 -8.77 13.32 22.05
N LEU A 508 -9.69 12.35 22.02
CA LEU A 508 -10.55 12.02 23.14
C LEU A 508 -10.10 10.70 23.76
N LYS A 509 -9.76 10.72 25.06
CA LYS A 509 -9.39 9.54 25.85
C LYS A 509 -10.34 9.38 27.02
N PHE A 510 -10.98 8.24 27.16
CA PHE A 510 -12.07 8.04 28.12
C PHE A 510 -12.18 6.57 28.55
N LYS A 511 -12.94 6.29 29.60
CA LYS A 511 -13.30 4.92 29.97
C LYS A 511 -14.77 4.68 29.68
N VAL A 512 -15.07 3.53 29.11
CA VAL A 512 -16.43 3.11 28.78
C VAL A 512 -16.85 1.92 29.63
N VAL A 513 -18.14 1.85 29.91
CA VAL A 513 -18.80 0.69 30.51
C VAL A 513 -20.03 0.34 29.69
N GLN A 514 -20.27 -0.96 29.51
CA GLN A 514 -21.47 -1.48 28.86
C GLN A 514 -22.53 -1.76 29.92
N GLY A 515 -23.72 -1.17 29.79
CA GLY A 515 -24.82 -1.35 30.75
C GLY A 515 -24.50 -0.92 32.20
N GLU A 516 -25.16 -1.56 33.16
CA GLU A 516 -24.94 -1.35 34.60
C GLU A 516 -24.04 -2.45 35.16
N GLY A 517 -22.89 -2.08 35.72
CA GLY A 517 -21.94 -3.02 36.34
C GLY A 517 -21.06 -3.84 35.39
N GLY A 518 -21.12 -3.60 34.08
CA GLY A 518 -20.28 -4.29 33.09
C GLY A 518 -18.79 -3.94 33.18
N LYS A 519 -17.96 -4.65 32.40
CA LYS A 519 -16.52 -4.39 32.32
C LYS A 519 -16.21 -2.95 31.87
N ILE A 520 -15.20 -2.37 32.49
CA ILE A 520 -14.69 -1.04 32.17
C ILE A 520 -13.46 -1.19 31.28
N MET A 521 -13.43 -0.47 30.17
CA MET A 521 -12.29 -0.43 29.26
C MET A 521 -11.88 0.99 28.92
N GLU A 522 -10.57 1.22 28.75
CA GLU A 522 -10.04 2.49 28.26
C GLU A 522 -10.21 2.57 26.74
N ALA A 523 -10.66 3.72 26.24
CA ALA A 523 -10.84 4.01 24.83
C ALA A 523 -10.09 5.28 24.43
N ILE A 524 -9.56 5.30 23.20
CA ILE A 524 -8.89 6.45 22.60
C ILE A 524 -9.36 6.68 21.16
N GLY A 525 -9.85 7.87 20.87
CA GLY A 525 -10.21 8.33 19.53
C GLY A 525 -9.34 9.51 19.10
N PHE A 526 -8.53 9.33 18.06
CA PHE A 526 -7.73 10.42 17.48
C PHE A 526 -8.61 11.28 16.57
N GLY A 527 -8.70 12.59 16.87
CA GLY A 527 -9.57 13.54 16.17
C GLY A 527 -11.01 13.56 16.68
N PHE A 528 -11.29 12.89 17.81
CA PHE A 528 -12.63 12.81 18.40
C PHE A 528 -12.92 13.92 19.43
N GLY A 529 -12.09 14.96 19.51
CA GLY A 529 -12.26 16.03 20.49
C GLY A 529 -13.62 16.71 20.46
N GLN A 530 -14.23 16.85 19.27
CA GLN A 530 -15.57 17.39 19.07
C GLN A 530 -16.69 16.61 19.78
N TYR A 531 -16.46 15.35 20.13
CA TYR A 531 -17.44 14.51 20.84
C TYR A 531 -17.32 14.61 22.37
N TYR A 532 -16.39 15.42 22.90
CA TYR A 532 -16.14 15.52 24.34
C TYR A 532 -17.42 15.81 25.13
N ASP A 533 -18.19 16.83 24.76
CA ASP A 533 -19.39 17.24 25.50
C ASP A 533 -20.48 16.17 25.44
N LEU A 534 -20.68 15.54 24.27
CA LEU A 534 -21.66 14.46 24.09
C LEU A 534 -21.29 13.23 24.93
N VAL A 535 -20.02 12.79 24.91
CA VAL A 535 -19.56 11.68 25.76
C VAL A 535 -19.67 12.03 27.24
N ASN A 536 -19.27 13.25 27.62
CA ASN A 536 -19.27 13.70 29.02
C ASN A 536 -20.68 13.93 29.59
N SER A 537 -21.70 14.09 28.73
CA SER A 537 -23.10 14.24 29.16
C SER A 537 -23.68 12.98 29.82
N GLY A 538 -23.03 11.82 29.66
CA GLY A 538 -23.55 10.52 30.12
C GLY A 538 -24.55 9.87 29.16
N MET A 539 -24.79 10.48 28.00
CA MET A 539 -25.58 9.91 26.91
C MET A 539 -25.05 8.53 26.50
N ARG A 540 -25.97 7.63 26.17
CA ARG A 540 -25.63 6.30 25.65
C ARG A 540 -25.20 6.40 24.20
N PHE A 541 -24.30 5.51 23.82
CA PHE A 541 -23.80 5.42 22.46
C PHE A 541 -23.40 3.99 22.13
N LYS A 542 -23.21 3.75 20.84
CA LYS A 542 -22.47 2.61 20.30
C LYS A 542 -21.14 3.06 19.73
N MET A 543 -20.17 2.17 19.76
CA MET A 543 -18.80 2.46 19.35
C MET A 543 -18.26 1.38 18.43
N ALA A 544 -17.71 1.79 17.29
CA ALA A 544 -16.92 0.94 16.41
C ALA A 544 -15.43 1.13 16.74
N TYR A 545 -14.70 0.04 16.98
CA TYR A 545 -13.32 0.11 17.46
C TYR A 545 -12.47 -1.11 17.06
N THR A 546 -11.16 -0.93 17.08
CA THR A 546 -10.18 -2.04 17.08
C THR A 546 -9.61 -2.21 18.49
N ILE A 547 -9.17 -3.42 18.85
CA ILE A 547 -8.57 -3.69 20.16
C ILE A 547 -7.04 -3.61 20.04
N GLU A 548 -6.40 -2.91 20.97
CA GLU A 548 -4.95 -2.70 21.02
C GLU A 548 -4.39 -2.93 22.42
N GLU A 549 -3.09 -3.25 22.51
CA GLU A 549 -2.33 -3.26 23.76
C GLU A 549 -1.53 -1.96 23.88
N ASN A 550 -1.83 -1.18 24.92
CA ASN A 550 -1.05 -0.03 25.31
C ASN A 550 0.06 -0.46 26.28
N THR A 551 1.28 0.01 26.04
CA THR A 551 2.41 -0.18 26.97
C THR A 551 2.82 1.17 27.55
N TYR A 552 2.62 1.36 28.85
CA TYR A 552 3.00 2.58 29.56
C TYR A 552 3.85 2.24 30.77
N MET A 553 5.08 2.78 30.82
CA MET A 553 6.06 2.53 31.90
C MET A 553 6.26 1.03 32.20
N GLY A 554 6.23 0.17 31.17
CA GLY A 554 6.38 -1.28 31.32
C GLY A 554 5.08 -2.04 31.65
N ASN A 555 4.00 -1.35 32.02
CA ASN A 555 2.69 -1.97 32.24
C ASN A 555 1.92 -2.07 30.92
N LYS A 556 1.38 -3.26 30.65
CA LYS A 556 0.56 -3.55 29.48
C LYS A 556 -0.92 -3.55 29.88
N SER A 557 -1.73 -2.82 29.13
CA SER A 557 -3.18 -2.80 29.31
C SER A 557 -3.88 -2.83 27.95
N LEU A 558 -5.04 -3.48 27.89
CA LEU A 558 -5.89 -3.42 26.69
C LEU A 558 -6.60 -2.07 26.61
N GLN A 559 -6.70 -1.53 25.41
CA GLN A 559 -7.47 -0.33 25.10
C GLN A 559 -8.27 -0.51 23.80
N LEU A 560 -9.33 0.26 23.66
CA LEU A 560 -10.18 0.32 22.47
C LEU A 560 -9.76 1.53 21.63
N TYR A 561 -9.26 1.29 20.41
CA TYR A 561 -8.96 2.34 19.45
C TYR A 561 -10.21 2.65 18.64
N VAL A 562 -10.79 3.82 18.89
CA VAL A 562 -12.09 4.23 18.36
C VAL A 562 -12.00 4.58 16.88
N LYS A 563 -12.87 3.99 16.07
CA LYS A 563 -13.04 4.27 14.63
C LYS A 563 -14.25 5.15 14.35
N ASP A 564 -15.31 5.02 15.14
CA ASP A 564 -16.50 5.88 15.09
C ASP A 564 -17.37 5.75 16.36
N ILE A 565 -18.20 6.76 16.64
CA ILE A 565 -19.18 6.77 17.74
C ILE A 565 -20.54 7.22 17.18
N LYS A 566 -21.61 6.51 17.55
CA LYS A 566 -22.99 6.92 17.27
C LYS A 566 -23.75 7.03 18.58
N PHE A 567 -24.24 8.23 18.86
CA PHE A 567 -25.04 8.52 20.04
C PHE A 567 -26.50 8.13 19.80
N ASP A 568 -27.17 7.74 20.87
CA ASP A 568 -28.58 7.33 20.88
C ASP A 568 -29.56 8.53 20.81
#